data_AF-A0A162G6B8-F1
#
_entry.id   AF-A0A162G6B8-F1
#
_cell.length_a   1.000
_cell.length_b   1.000
_cell.length_c   1.000
_cell.angle_alpha   90.00
_cell.angle_beta   90.00
_cell.angle_gamma   90.00
#
_symmetry.space_group_name_H-M   'P 1'
#
loop_
_entity.id
_entity.type
_entity.pdbx_description
1 polymer ?
#
loop_
_entity_poly.entity_id
_entity_poly.type
_entity_poly.pdbx_seq_one_letter_code
_entity_poly.pdbx_strand_id
1 'polypeptide(L)'
;MKKFALALLTTLAFAQAHAQVNQDLVLDGERWLAKFTGYVCDDGNTQVATPEEIAAKGIQFTTASADYSLDNILLKATFSEDGATCGYSAILFADNAAWTVKLEKSNAYATAGTSTCAAGKAFLDNLLSFNAYKYLHGRVALYVPVADASKLCSSDKVGIHIQVTGRVK
;
A
#
# COMPACT_ATOMS: atom_id res chain seq x y z
N MET A 1 12.28 -34.48 60.57
CA MET A 1 11.67 -35.18 59.41
C MET A 1 10.90 -34.13 58.62
N LYS A 2 11.53 -33.54 57.61
CA LYS A 2 11.30 -33.76 56.16
C LYS A 2 9.93 -33.24 55.67
N LYS A 3 10.01 -32.30 54.70
CA LYS A 3 8.99 -31.80 53.77
C LYS A 3 8.16 -30.64 54.37
N PHE A 4 8.09 -29.46 53.77
CA PHE A 4 7.59 -29.20 52.42
C PHE A 4 8.35 -28.08 51.70
N ALA A 5 8.63 -28.33 50.42
CA ALA A 5 9.14 -27.35 49.46
C ALA A 5 8.02 -26.36 49.12
N LEU A 6 8.28 -25.06 49.25
CA LEU A 6 7.45 -24.03 48.65
C LEU A 6 8.13 -23.60 47.35
N ALA A 7 7.73 -24.27 46.26
CA ALA A 7 8.09 -23.89 44.91
C ALA A 7 7.49 -22.50 44.62
N LEU A 8 8.37 -21.51 44.50
CA LEU A 8 7.99 -20.17 44.08
C LEU A 8 7.54 -20.26 42.61
N LEU A 9 6.25 -20.03 42.38
CA LEU A 9 5.65 -19.90 41.06
C LEU A 9 6.41 -18.84 40.26
N THR A 10 7.26 -19.27 39.33
CA THR A 10 7.63 -18.51 38.15
C THR A 10 6.36 -18.33 37.32
N THR A 11 5.62 -17.25 37.60
CA THR A 11 4.55 -16.77 36.73
C THR A 11 5.16 -16.48 35.36
N LEU A 12 4.94 -17.41 34.42
CA LEU A 12 5.08 -17.16 33.00
C LEU A 12 4.24 -15.92 32.68
N ALA A 13 4.89 -14.76 32.58
CA ALA A 13 4.34 -13.65 31.85
C ALA A 13 4.28 -14.12 30.38
N PHE A 14 3.13 -14.68 30.01
CA PHE A 14 2.76 -14.84 28.62
C PHE A 14 2.76 -13.43 28.02
N ALA A 15 3.87 -13.04 27.41
CA ALA A 15 3.86 -11.97 26.43
C ALA A 15 2.90 -12.42 25.34
N GLN A 16 1.65 -11.98 25.43
CA GLN A 16 0.72 -12.04 24.32
C GLN A 16 1.31 -11.13 23.24
N ALA A 17 2.17 -11.71 22.40
CA ALA A 17 2.44 -11.15 21.10
C ALA A 17 1.11 -11.25 20.33
N HIS A 18 0.26 -10.24 20.51
CA HIS A 18 -0.91 -10.04 19.70
C HIS A 18 -0.40 -9.80 18.28
N ALA A 19 -0.33 -10.87 17.47
CA ALA A 19 -0.29 -10.72 16.04
C ALA A 19 -1.52 -9.88 15.66
N GLN A 20 -1.30 -8.64 15.26
CA GLN A 20 -2.36 -7.76 14.79
C GLN A 20 -3.04 -8.46 13.60
N VAL A 21 -4.37 -8.63 13.70
CA VAL A 21 -5.19 -9.19 12.63
C VAL A 21 -4.98 -8.33 11.38
N ASN A 22 -4.80 -8.94 10.21
CA ASN A 22 -4.76 -8.20 8.94
C ASN A 22 -6.07 -7.42 8.80
N GLN A 23 -5.98 -6.09 8.70
CA GLN A 23 -7.13 -5.18 8.56
C GLN A 23 -7.19 -4.54 7.17
N ASP A 24 -6.54 -5.16 6.18
CA ASP A 24 -6.64 -4.73 4.79
C ASP A 24 -8.11 -4.73 4.35
N LEU A 25 -8.45 -3.77 3.49
CA LEU A 25 -9.70 -3.81 2.76
C LEU A 25 -9.77 -5.08 1.90
N VAL A 26 -10.97 -5.61 1.77
CA VAL A 26 -11.29 -6.75 0.91
C VAL A 26 -11.99 -6.22 -0.35
N LEU A 27 -11.58 -6.71 -1.50
CA LEU A 27 -12.23 -6.43 -2.78
C LEU A 27 -13.12 -7.61 -3.15
N ASP A 28 -14.43 -7.41 -3.10
CA ASP A 28 -15.39 -8.43 -3.55
C ASP A 28 -15.24 -8.64 -5.06
N GLY A 29 -15.21 -9.90 -5.49
CA GLY A 29 -15.02 -10.24 -6.91
C GLY A 29 -13.58 -10.03 -7.42
N GLU A 30 -12.59 -9.93 -6.51
CA GLU A 30 -11.17 -9.90 -6.86
C GLU A 30 -10.80 -11.00 -7.86
N ARG A 31 -10.25 -10.60 -9.00
CA ARG A 31 -9.94 -11.51 -10.11
C ARG A 31 -8.50 -11.40 -10.54
N TRP A 32 -8.00 -10.20 -10.77
CA TRP A 32 -6.67 -9.97 -11.31
C TRP A 32 -5.70 -9.61 -10.20
N LEU A 33 -4.50 -10.17 -10.26
CA LEU A 33 -3.44 -9.91 -9.30
C LEU A 33 -2.29 -9.19 -10.01
N ALA A 34 -1.71 -8.20 -9.33
CA ALA A 34 -0.60 -7.40 -9.80
C ALA A 34 0.37 -7.09 -8.65
N LYS A 35 1.61 -6.77 -9.02
CA LYS A 35 2.65 -6.34 -8.09
C LYS A 35 3.21 -4.98 -8.47
N PHE A 36 3.63 -4.22 -7.48
CA PHE A 36 4.47 -3.05 -7.70
C PHE A 36 5.81 -3.47 -8.31
N THR A 37 6.31 -2.65 -9.23
CA THR A 37 7.55 -2.93 -9.97
C THR A 37 8.49 -1.72 -10.07
N GLY A 38 8.04 -0.53 -9.68
CA GLY A 38 8.87 0.67 -9.65
C GLY A 38 8.07 1.95 -9.91
N TYR A 39 8.79 3.06 -9.98
CA TYR A 39 8.27 4.33 -10.43
C TYR A 39 8.69 4.58 -11.88
N VAL A 40 7.80 5.15 -12.69
CA VAL A 40 8.04 5.43 -14.11
C VAL A 40 7.65 6.85 -14.50
N CYS A 41 8.19 7.35 -15.60
CA CYS A 41 7.74 8.61 -16.18
C CYS A 41 6.46 8.47 -17.00
N ASP A 42 6.00 9.59 -17.58
CA ASP A 42 4.74 9.70 -18.33
C ASP A 42 4.62 8.74 -19.52
N ASP A 43 5.73 8.26 -20.06
CA ASP A 43 5.73 7.22 -21.09
C ASP A 43 5.16 5.87 -20.58
N GLY A 44 5.15 5.68 -19.26
CA GLY A 44 4.75 4.47 -18.55
C GLY A 44 5.81 3.37 -18.52
N ASN A 45 7.07 3.67 -18.90
CA ASN A 45 8.12 2.67 -19.05
C ASN A 45 9.49 3.12 -18.50
N THR A 46 9.85 4.40 -18.64
CA THR A 46 11.16 4.91 -18.19
C THR A 46 11.19 4.92 -16.67
N GLN A 47 11.96 4.00 -16.09
CA GLN A 47 12.07 3.86 -14.63
C GLN A 47 12.84 5.03 -14.02
N VAL A 48 12.40 5.45 -12.83
CA VAL A 48 13.03 6.50 -12.02
C VAL A 48 13.21 6.07 -10.58
N ALA A 49 14.00 6.84 -9.83
CA ALA A 49 14.15 6.67 -8.40
C ALA A 49 12.81 6.89 -7.66
N THR A 50 12.73 6.36 -6.43
CA THR A 50 11.62 6.66 -5.52
C THR A 50 11.56 8.17 -5.25
N PRO A 51 10.39 8.81 -5.41
CA PRO A 51 10.20 10.23 -5.07
C PRO A 51 10.61 10.54 -3.63
N GLU A 52 11.21 11.72 -3.42
CA GLU A 52 11.79 12.14 -2.13
C GLU A 52 10.77 12.04 -0.97
N GLU A 53 9.54 12.50 -1.17
CA GLU A 53 8.49 12.49 -0.13
C GLU A 53 7.94 11.08 0.19
N ILE A 54 7.94 10.18 -0.80
CA ILE A 54 7.56 8.78 -0.63
C ILE A 54 8.69 8.04 0.12
N ALA A 55 9.94 8.28 -0.27
CA ALA A 55 11.12 7.72 0.38
C ALA A 55 11.26 8.18 1.83
N ALA A 56 11.02 9.46 2.11
CA ALA A 56 11.09 10.05 3.45
C ALA A 56 10.09 9.42 4.44
N LYS A 57 8.97 8.90 3.95
CA LYS A 57 7.94 8.21 4.74
C LYS A 57 8.14 6.69 4.79
N GLY A 58 9.19 6.18 4.13
CA GLY A 58 9.42 4.75 3.98
C GLY A 58 8.26 4.04 3.28
N ILE A 59 7.52 4.72 2.40
CA ILE A 59 6.37 4.14 1.71
C ILE A 59 6.86 3.13 0.66
N GLN A 60 6.26 1.95 0.68
CA GLN A 60 6.51 0.87 -0.28
C GLN A 60 5.17 0.33 -0.78
N PHE A 61 4.85 0.57 -2.04
CA PHE A 61 3.76 -0.13 -2.70
C PHE A 61 4.12 -1.61 -2.87
N THR A 62 3.18 -2.50 -2.61
CA THR A 62 3.43 -3.95 -2.59
C THR A 62 2.66 -4.65 -3.70
N THR A 63 1.35 -4.72 -3.56
CA THR A 63 0.45 -5.43 -4.48
C THR A 63 -0.69 -4.56 -4.91
N ALA A 64 -1.24 -4.87 -6.07
CA ALA A 64 -2.54 -4.39 -6.48
C ALA A 64 -3.37 -5.58 -6.95
N SER A 65 -4.69 -5.47 -6.85
CA SER A 65 -5.60 -6.42 -7.48
C SER A 65 -6.79 -5.67 -8.04
N ALA A 66 -7.52 -6.31 -8.94
CA ALA A 66 -8.70 -5.72 -9.55
C ALA A 66 -9.83 -6.74 -9.68
N ASP A 67 -11.05 -6.26 -9.71
CA ASP A 67 -12.24 -7.05 -9.96
C ASP A 67 -12.34 -7.50 -11.42
N TYR A 68 -13.40 -8.23 -11.77
CA TYR A 68 -13.57 -8.75 -13.13
C TYR A 68 -13.66 -7.64 -14.20
N SER A 69 -14.31 -6.51 -13.90
CA SER A 69 -14.50 -5.42 -14.85
C SER A 69 -13.30 -4.48 -14.96
N LEU A 70 -12.33 -4.60 -14.04
CA LEU A 70 -11.16 -3.71 -13.91
C LEU A 70 -11.53 -2.29 -13.46
N ASP A 71 -12.74 -2.10 -12.94
CA ASP A 71 -13.20 -0.79 -12.47
C ASP A 71 -12.86 -0.58 -11.00
N ASN A 72 -12.72 -1.65 -10.21
CA ASN A 72 -12.36 -1.56 -8.80
C ASN A 72 -10.99 -2.17 -8.56
N ILE A 73 -10.09 -1.38 -7.97
CA ILE A 73 -8.69 -1.74 -7.73
C ILE A 73 -8.41 -1.70 -6.23
N LEU A 74 -7.91 -2.79 -5.66
CA LEU A 74 -7.35 -2.81 -4.33
C LEU A 74 -5.84 -2.61 -4.41
N LEU A 75 -5.35 -1.45 -3.97
CA LEU A 75 -3.92 -1.12 -3.90
C LEU A 75 -3.43 -1.27 -2.45
N LYS A 76 -2.26 -1.88 -2.27
CA LYS A 76 -1.63 -2.06 -0.95
C LYS A 76 -0.25 -1.42 -0.89
N ALA A 77 0.07 -0.89 0.28
CA ALA A 77 1.38 -0.34 0.59
C ALA A 77 1.74 -0.58 2.07
N THR A 78 3.01 -0.37 2.40
CA THR A 78 3.49 -0.26 3.78
C THR A 78 4.22 1.06 3.97
N PHE A 79 4.32 1.52 5.22
CA PHE A 79 5.12 2.70 5.59
C PHE A 79 5.55 2.63 7.05
N SER A 80 6.43 3.54 7.47
CA SER A 80 6.87 3.65 8.87
C SER A 80 6.32 4.92 9.53
N GLU A 81 5.75 4.79 10.72
CA GLU A 81 5.23 5.91 11.52
C GLU A 81 5.43 5.62 13.00
N ASP A 82 5.98 6.58 13.75
CA ASP A 82 6.22 6.46 15.21
C ASP A 82 6.95 5.17 15.64
N GLY A 83 7.90 4.70 14.83
CA GLY A 83 8.65 3.46 15.08
C GLY A 83 7.85 2.16 14.83
N ALA A 84 6.63 2.26 14.32
CA ALA A 84 5.78 1.15 13.90
C ALA A 84 5.80 0.97 12.38
N THR A 85 5.65 -0.27 11.92
CA THR A 85 5.35 -0.57 10.51
C THR A 85 3.84 -0.56 10.32
N CYS A 86 3.37 0.29 9.42
CA CYS A 86 1.96 0.44 9.07
C CYS A 86 1.65 -0.28 7.75
N GLY A 87 0.53 -1.00 7.72
CA GLY A 87 -0.09 -1.47 6.49
C GLY A 87 -1.10 -0.44 5.97
N TYR A 88 -1.21 -0.31 4.66
CA TYR A 88 -2.18 0.53 3.97
C TYR A 88 -2.88 -0.28 2.88
N SER A 89 -4.19 -0.10 2.78
CA SER A 89 -4.99 -0.62 1.67
C SER A 89 -6.00 0.42 1.21
N ALA A 90 -6.16 0.54 -0.10
CA ALA A 90 -7.11 1.45 -0.73
C ALA A 90 -7.91 0.75 -1.81
N ILE A 91 -9.23 1.00 -1.84
CA ILE A 91 -10.09 0.72 -2.98
C ILE A 91 -10.13 1.99 -3.83
N LEU A 92 -9.73 1.84 -5.09
CA LEU A 92 -9.73 2.87 -6.09
C LEU A 92 -10.74 2.51 -7.19
N PHE A 93 -11.49 3.50 -7.67
CA PHE A 93 -12.39 3.34 -8.81
C PHE A 93 -11.75 3.90 -10.08
N ALA A 94 -11.59 3.05 -11.10
CA ALA A 94 -11.02 3.40 -12.39
C ALA A 94 -12.13 3.71 -13.40
N ASP A 95 -12.16 4.95 -13.87
CA ASP A 95 -12.98 5.37 -15.00
C ASP A 95 -12.18 5.16 -16.30
N ASN A 96 -12.46 4.03 -16.95
CA ASN A 96 -11.83 3.63 -18.21
C ASN A 96 -12.18 4.55 -19.40
N ALA A 97 -13.25 5.34 -19.32
CA ALA A 97 -13.60 6.30 -20.35
C ALA A 97 -12.81 7.61 -20.20
N ALA A 98 -12.61 8.05 -18.96
CA ALA A 98 -11.84 9.25 -18.63
C ALA A 98 -10.34 9.00 -18.43
N TRP A 99 -9.90 7.74 -18.32
CA TRP A 99 -8.53 7.34 -17.95
C TRP A 99 -8.09 7.94 -16.61
N THR A 100 -9.03 7.99 -15.67
CA THR A 100 -8.79 8.50 -14.31
C THR A 100 -9.12 7.46 -13.27
N VAL A 101 -8.50 7.59 -12.10
CA VAL A 101 -8.78 6.75 -10.96
C VAL A 101 -8.98 7.63 -9.73
N LYS A 102 -9.94 7.26 -8.90
CA LYS A 102 -10.32 8.00 -7.69
C LYS A 102 -10.26 7.10 -6.47
N LEU A 103 -9.81 7.64 -5.35
CA LEU A 103 -9.90 6.95 -4.07
C LEU A 103 -11.36 6.88 -3.58
N GLU A 104 -11.84 5.68 -3.33
CA GLU A 104 -13.19 5.45 -2.77
C GLU A 104 -13.14 5.11 -1.28
N LYS A 105 -12.18 4.29 -0.87
CA LYS A 105 -12.01 3.88 0.53
C LYS A 105 -10.56 3.57 0.82
N SER A 106 -10.11 3.86 2.04
CA SER A 106 -8.81 3.41 2.51
C SER A 106 -8.83 2.99 3.97
N ASN A 107 -7.89 2.13 4.34
CA ASN A 107 -7.57 1.80 5.72
C ASN A 107 -6.06 1.80 5.94
N ALA A 108 -5.64 2.17 7.15
CA ALA A 108 -4.27 1.97 7.61
C ALA A 108 -4.27 1.49 9.06
N TYR A 109 -3.32 0.63 9.39
CA TYR A 109 -3.23 0.03 10.71
C TYR A 109 -1.77 -0.36 11.02
N ALA A 110 -1.40 -0.33 12.30
CA ALA A 110 -0.10 -0.78 12.73
C ALA A 110 -0.02 -2.31 12.67
N THR A 111 0.92 -2.84 11.90
CA THR A 111 1.22 -4.28 11.86
C THR A 111 2.04 -4.74 13.07
N ALA A 112 2.76 -3.80 13.69
CA ALA A 112 3.46 -3.96 14.96
C ALA A 112 3.55 -2.59 15.65
N GLY A 113 3.58 -2.55 16.99
CA GLY A 113 3.66 -1.31 17.76
C GLY A 113 2.30 -0.68 18.09
N THR A 114 2.30 0.60 18.46
CA THR A 114 1.12 1.33 18.98
C THR A 114 0.73 2.56 18.16
N SER A 115 1.33 2.77 16.98
CA SER A 115 0.99 3.89 16.10
C SER A 115 -0.45 3.80 15.59
N THR A 116 -1.04 4.95 15.31
CA THR A 116 -2.36 5.05 14.65
C THR A 116 -2.25 5.02 13.13
N CYS A 117 -1.04 5.14 12.57
CA CYS A 117 -0.78 5.17 11.13
C CYS A 117 -1.53 6.31 10.40
N ALA A 118 -1.99 7.33 11.13
CA ALA A 118 -2.91 8.33 10.63
C ALA A 118 -2.25 9.32 9.67
N ALA A 119 -1.00 9.71 9.94
CA ALA A 119 -0.32 10.73 9.13
C ALA A 119 0.12 10.15 7.77
N GLY A 120 0.66 8.93 7.75
CA GLY A 120 0.98 8.22 6.53
C GLY A 120 -0.27 7.83 5.73
N LYS A 121 -1.36 7.45 6.41
CA LYS A 121 -2.67 7.25 5.76
C LYS A 121 -3.14 8.53 5.05
N ALA A 122 -3.16 9.67 5.75
CA ALA A 122 -3.60 10.93 5.19
C ALA A 122 -2.74 11.36 3.98
N PHE A 123 -1.43 11.12 4.04
CA PHE A 123 -0.54 11.36 2.91
C PHE A 123 -0.90 10.48 1.71
N LEU A 124 -1.04 9.16 1.91
CA LEU A 124 -1.40 8.22 0.84
C LEU A 124 -2.80 8.50 0.27
N ASP A 125 -3.75 8.88 1.12
CA ASP A 125 -5.09 9.25 0.69
C ASP A 125 -5.09 10.50 -0.20
N ASN A 126 -4.29 11.50 0.16
CA ASN A 126 -4.13 12.69 -0.66
C ASN A 126 -3.44 12.35 -1.99
N LEU A 127 -2.34 11.58 -1.94
CA LEU A 127 -1.59 11.14 -3.10
C LEU A 127 -2.45 10.33 -4.09
N LEU A 128 -3.37 9.50 -3.58
CA LEU A 128 -4.24 8.62 -4.36
C LEU A 128 -5.63 9.23 -4.65
N SER A 129 -5.91 10.45 -4.18
CA SER A 129 -7.26 11.03 -4.16
C SER A 129 -7.96 11.05 -5.52
N PHE A 130 -7.29 11.56 -6.56
CA PHE A 130 -7.76 11.59 -7.94
C PHE A 130 -6.57 11.74 -8.89
N ASN A 131 -6.39 10.78 -9.80
CA ASN A 131 -5.20 10.71 -10.63
C ASN A 131 -5.51 10.20 -12.04
N ALA A 132 -4.67 10.56 -12.99
CA ALA A 132 -4.67 9.90 -14.30
C ALA A 132 -3.99 8.52 -14.18
N TYR A 133 -4.38 7.58 -15.01
CA TYR A 133 -3.64 6.33 -15.16
C TYR A 133 -3.52 5.94 -16.64
N LYS A 134 -2.56 5.05 -16.92
CA LYS A 134 -2.38 4.42 -18.22
C LYS A 134 -2.33 2.92 -18.04
N TYR A 135 -3.05 2.20 -18.89
CA TYR A 135 -3.03 0.75 -18.96
C TYR A 135 -2.51 0.29 -20.32
N LEU A 136 -1.54 -0.64 -20.32
CA LEU A 136 -1.07 -1.27 -21.55
C LEU A 136 -0.52 -2.68 -21.25
N HIS A 137 -1.05 -3.70 -21.95
CA HIS A 137 -0.54 -5.07 -21.93
C HIS A 137 -0.30 -5.65 -20.52
N GLY A 138 -1.27 -5.50 -19.62
CA GLY A 138 -1.14 -6.00 -18.24
C GLY A 138 -0.23 -5.15 -17.34
N ARG A 139 0.07 -3.91 -17.74
CA ARG A 139 0.77 -2.92 -16.93
C ARG A 139 -0.14 -1.73 -16.68
N VAL A 140 -0.11 -1.20 -15.46
CA VAL A 140 -0.75 0.07 -15.13
C VAL A 140 0.30 0.99 -14.54
N ALA A 141 0.31 2.24 -14.98
CA ALA A 141 0.99 3.33 -14.30
C ALA A 141 -0.07 4.29 -13.76
N LEU A 142 -0.13 4.42 -12.44
CA LEU A 142 -0.97 5.40 -11.76
C LEU A 142 -0.14 6.68 -11.54
N TYR A 143 -0.47 7.76 -12.23
CA TYR A 143 0.33 8.97 -12.21
C TYR A 143 -0.05 9.86 -11.04
N VAL A 144 0.83 9.96 -10.05
CA VAL A 144 0.65 10.73 -8.84
C VAL A 144 1.54 11.98 -8.85
N PRO A 145 1.04 13.13 -8.37
CA PRO A 145 1.85 14.33 -8.23
C PRO A 145 2.83 14.15 -7.06
N VAL A 146 4.10 14.47 -7.29
CA VAL A 146 5.15 14.48 -6.25
C VAL A 146 6.05 15.69 -6.45
N ALA A 147 6.56 16.27 -5.36
CA ALA A 147 7.28 17.55 -5.40
C ALA A 147 8.53 17.54 -6.32
N ASP A 148 9.22 16.41 -6.43
CA ASP A 148 10.44 16.21 -7.21
C ASP A 148 10.20 15.59 -8.60
N ALA A 149 8.95 15.44 -9.04
CA ALA A 149 8.60 14.85 -10.34
C ALA A 149 9.31 15.54 -11.52
N SER A 150 9.48 16.86 -11.45
CA SER A 150 10.12 17.64 -12.51
C SER A 150 11.60 17.27 -12.68
N LYS A 151 12.27 16.92 -11.58
CA LYS A 151 13.66 16.44 -11.58
C LYS A 151 13.75 15.00 -12.11
N LEU A 152 12.77 14.16 -11.78
CA LEU A 152 12.75 12.74 -12.13
C LEU A 152 12.33 12.50 -13.59
N CYS A 153 11.28 13.18 -14.04
CA CYS A 153 10.56 12.85 -15.27
C CYS A 153 10.32 14.04 -16.21
N SER A 154 10.86 15.22 -15.91
CA SER A 154 10.52 16.46 -16.64
C SER A 154 9.00 16.67 -16.75
N SER A 155 8.27 16.24 -15.72
CA SER A 155 6.81 16.25 -15.60
C SER A 155 6.40 16.71 -14.19
N ASP A 156 5.11 16.92 -13.96
CA ASP A 156 4.55 17.26 -12.64
C ASP A 156 4.14 16.02 -11.83
N LYS A 157 4.34 14.81 -12.39
CA LYS A 157 3.93 13.54 -11.81
C LYS A 157 4.91 12.41 -12.08
N VAL A 158 4.71 11.31 -11.36
CA VAL A 158 5.38 10.03 -11.59
C VAL A 158 4.35 8.90 -11.56
N GLY A 159 4.56 7.86 -12.35
CA GLY A 159 3.72 6.67 -12.38
C GLY A 159 4.12 5.66 -11.32
N ILE A 160 3.20 5.28 -10.43
CA ILE A 160 3.29 4.05 -9.63
C ILE A 160 3.04 2.89 -10.59
N HIS A 161 4.10 2.15 -10.95
CA HIS A 161 4.02 1.10 -11.95
C HIS A 161 3.73 -0.27 -11.33
N ILE A 162 2.60 -0.84 -11.72
CA ILE A 162 2.14 -2.17 -11.32
C ILE A 162 2.00 -3.06 -12.54
N GLN A 163 2.33 -4.34 -12.36
CA GLN A 163 2.28 -5.34 -13.42
C GLN A 163 1.47 -6.55 -12.98
N VAL A 164 0.54 -6.98 -13.83
CA VAL A 164 -0.27 -8.18 -13.64
C VAL A 164 0.65 -9.39 -13.52
N THR A 165 0.42 -10.18 -12.47
CA THR A 165 1.15 -11.41 -12.16
C THR A 165 0.29 -12.65 -12.38
N GLY A 166 -1.03 -12.51 -12.41
CA GLY A 166 -1.95 -13.61 -12.63
C GLY A 166 -3.39 -13.29 -12.26
N ARG A 167 -4.14 -14.33 -11.92
CA ARG A 167 -5.54 -14.24 -11.49
C ARG A 167 -5.80 -15.13 -10.28
N VAL A 168 -6.77 -14.75 -9.45
CA VAL A 168 -7.31 -15.60 -8.40
C VAL A 168 -7.94 -16.85 -9.06
N LYS A 169 -7.60 -18.03 -8.52
CA LYS A 169 -8.05 -19.32 -9.05
C LYS A 169 -9.49 -19.60 -8.70
#